data_AF-A0A2T3J444-F1
#
_entry.id   AF-A0A2T3J444-F1
#
_cell.length_a   1.000
_cell.length_b   1.000
_cell.length_c   1.000
_cell.angle_alpha   90.00
_cell.angle_beta   90.00
_cell.angle_gamma   90.00
#
_symmetry.space_group_name_H-M   'P 1'
#
loop_
_entity.id
_entity.type
_entity.pdbx_description
1 polymer ?
#
loop_
_entity_poly.entity_id
_entity_poly.type
_entity_poly.pdbx_seq_one_letter_code
_entity_poly.pdbx_strand_id
1 'polypeptide(L)'
;MQHDQFETLVKALCELDSVPQILEALKANEDTEIAEAAASLTGQFNLAEIDGEQRIYHVSLQENDEGEQEEYVEWIMNVGDDVIKFVAWFFLDMFDVKTKDVYQAAGRTYQQPKRS
;
A
#
# COMPACT_ATOMS: atom_id res chain seq x y z
N MET A 1 0.05 11.51 13.09
CA MET A 1 0.02 10.35 14.02
C MET A 1 1.19 10.25 15.01
N GLN A 2 0.98 9.79 16.26
CA GLN A 2 2.05 9.41 17.21
C GLN A 2 2.54 7.95 16.98
N HIS A 3 3.74 7.59 17.46
CA HIS A 3 4.34 6.27 17.21
C HIS A 3 3.46 5.09 17.66
N ASP A 4 2.89 5.14 18.87
CA ASP A 4 2.04 4.07 19.40
C ASP A 4 0.73 3.90 18.60
N GLN A 5 0.19 5.01 18.09
CA GLN A 5 -0.99 5.00 17.23
C GLN A 5 -0.66 4.38 15.87
N PHE A 6 0.52 4.69 15.32
CA PHE A 6 1.00 4.10 14.08
C PHE A 6 1.19 2.58 14.21
N GLU A 7 1.83 2.11 15.28
CA GLU A 7 1.95 0.67 15.51
C GLU A 7 0.59 -0.02 15.63
N THR A 8 -0.33 0.59 16.38
CA THR A 8 -1.67 0.04 16.57
C THR A 8 -2.42 -0.05 15.24
N LEU A 9 -2.34 0.99 14.43
CA LEU A 9 -2.95 1.02 13.10
C LEU A 9 -2.33 -0.05 12.21
N VAL A 10 -1.01 -0.09 12.06
CA VAL A 10 -0.33 -1.06 11.20
C VAL A 10 -0.68 -2.49 11.59
N LYS A 11 -0.66 -2.81 12.89
CA LYS A 11 -1.08 -4.14 13.38
C LYS A 11 -2.53 -4.45 12.99
N ALA A 12 -3.45 -3.52 13.21
CA ALA A 12 -4.86 -3.70 12.87
C ALA A 12 -5.09 -3.92 11.36
N LEU A 13 -4.38 -3.18 10.51
CA LEU A 13 -4.46 -3.36 9.05
C LEU A 13 -3.93 -4.73 8.61
N CYS A 14 -2.93 -5.27 9.32
CA CYS A 14 -2.34 -6.57 9.01
C CYS A 14 -3.20 -7.78 9.45
N GLU A 15 -4.28 -7.55 10.20
CA GLU A 15 -5.30 -8.56 10.53
C GLU A 15 -6.41 -8.65 9.47
N LEU A 16 -6.37 -7.79 8.44
CA LEU A 16 -7.31 -7.81 7.32
C LEU A 16 -6.82 -8.71 6.19
N ASP A 17 -7.75 -9.22 5.38
CA ASP A 17 -7.47 -10.29 4.42
C ASP A 17 -7.20 -9.77 3.00
N SER A 18 -7.45 -8.49 2.72
CA SER A 18 -7.41 -7.98 1.34
C SER A 18 -7.18 -6.47 1.23
N VAL A 19 -6.61 -6.05 0.10
CA VAL A 19 -6.38 -4.64 -0.24
C VAL A 19 -7.66 -3.79 -0.13
N PRO A 20 -8.83 -4.21 -0.65
CA PRO A 20 -10.05 -3.43 -0.49
C PRO A 20 -10.45 -3.22 0.97
N GLN A 21 -10.35 -4.24 1.83
CA GLN A 21 -10.66 -4.10 3.26
C GLN A 21 -9.71 -3.10 3.95
N ILE A 22 -8.43 -3.14 3.58
CA ILE A 22 -7.42 -2.22 4.14
C ILE A 22 -7.70 -0.79 3.69
N LEU A 23 -8.03 -0.57 2.41
CA LEU A 23 -8.42 0.75 1.90
C LEU A 23 -9.66 1.29 2.61
N GLU A 24 -10.68 0.46 2.85
CA GLU A 24 -11.86 0.89 3.63
C GLU A 24 -11.48 1.25 5.08
N ALA A 25 -10.64 0.45 5.74
CA ALA A 25 -10.18 0.74 7.09
C ALA A 25 -9.35 2.03 7.17
N LEU A 26 -8.49 2.28 6.18
CA LEU A 26 -7.70 3.51 6.07
C LEU A 26 -8.58 4.73 5.81
N LYS A 27 -9.60 4.63 4.94
CA LYS A 27 -10.57 5.72 4.69
C LYS A 27 -11.41 6.07 5.91
N ALA A 28 -11.63 5.11 6.81
CA ALA A 28 -12.35 5.31 8.06
C ALA A 28 -11.44 5.75 9.22
N ASN A 29 -10.16 6.02 8.97
CA ASN A 29 -9.22 6.40 10.02
C ASN A 29 -9.57 7.78 10.61
N GLU A 30 -9.31 7.96 11.91
CA GLU A 30 -9.51 9.25 12.59
C GLU A 30 -8.46 10.30 12.20
N ASP A 31 -7.28 9.87 11.72
CA ASP A 31 -6.26 10.74 11.17
C ASP A 31 -6.65 11.13 9.74
N THR A 32 -7.10 12.37 9.57
CA THR A 32 -7.59 12.91 8.30
C THR A 32 -6.59 12.75 7.16
N GLU A 33 -5.29 12.90 7.43
CA GLU A 33 -4.26 12.76 6.38
C GLU A 33 -4.25 11.34 5.80
N ILE A 34 -4.43 10.32 6.65
CA ILE A 34 -4.53 8.91 6.22
C ILE A 34 -5.83 8.66 5.46
N ALA A 35 -6.94 9.18 5.98
CA ALA A 35 -8.25 8.99 5.36
C ALA A 35 -8.32 9.62 3.96
N GLU A 36 -7.79 10.83 3.81
CA GLU A 36 -7.72 11.54 2.53
C GLU A 36 -6.77 10.85 1.55
N ALA A 37 -5.59 10.43 2.00
CA ALA A 37 -4.65 9.67 1.17
C ALA A 37 -5.29 8.39 0.63
N ALA A 38 -5.93 7.59 1.49
CA ALA A 38 -6.60 6.36 1.07
C ALA A 38 -7.83 6.62 0.18
N ALA A 39 -8.56 7.72 0.40
CA ALA A 39 -9.66 8.10 -0.46
C ALA A 39 -9.16 8.44 -1.87
N SER A 40 -8.00 9.10 -1.99
CA SER A 40 -7.40 9.47 -3.28
C SER A 40 -7.06 8.26 -4.16
N LEU A 41 -6.72 7.12 -3.54
CA LEU A 41 -6.38 5.86 -4.21
C LEU A 41 -7.62 5.07 -4.67
N THR A 42 -8.84 5.52 -4.36
CA THR A 42 -10.06 4.81 -4.75
C THR A 42 -10.21 4.77 -6.27
N GLY A 43 -10.34 3.56 -6.83
CA GLY A 43 -10.43 3.36 -8.28
C GLY A 43 -9.09 3.33 -9.00
N GLN A 44 -7.97 3.43 -8.28
CA GLN A 44 -6.62 3.39 -8.84
C GLN A 44 -5.97 2.00 -8.75
N PHE A 45 -6.75 0.93 -8.56
CA PHE A 45 -6.23 -0.43 -8.49
C PHE A 45 -6.83 -1.33 -9.56
N ASN A 46 -5.96 -2.06 -10.24
CA ASN A 46 -6.32 -3.05 -11.25
C ASN A 46 -5.84 -4.43 -10.85
N LEU A 47 -6.63 -5.45 -11.20
CA LEU A 47 -6.29 -6.85 -11.02
C LEU A 47 -6.06 -7.48 -12.40
N ALA A 48 -4.91 -8.15 -12.58
CA ALA A 48 -4.61 -8.89 -13.79
C ALA A 48 -4.11 -10.30 -13.46
N GLU A 49 -4.46 -11.29 -14.27
CA GLU A 49 -3.96 -12.66 -14.13
C GLU A 49 -2.75 -12.88 -15.06
N ILE A 50 -1.61 -13.26 -14.49
CA ILE A 50 -0.36 -13.54 -15.21
C ILE A 50 0.20 -14.85 -14.68
N ASP A 51 0.45 -15.82 -15.57
CA ASP A 51 0.99 -17.14 -15.22
C ASP A 51 0.21 -17.87 -14.10
N GLY A 52 -1.11 -17.65 -14.02
CA GLY A 52 -1.99 -18.23 -13.00
C GLY A 52 -1.96 -17.50 -11.66
N GLU A 53 -1.23 -16.39 -11.54
CA GLU A 53 -1.22 -15.52 -10.37
C GLU A 53 -2.09 -14.28 -10.62
N GLN A 54 -2.94 -13.94 -9.66
CA GLN A 54 -3.68 -12.67 -9.69
C GLN A 54 -2.81 -11.57 -9.09
N ARG A 55 -2.39 -10.61 -9.90
CA ARG A 55 -1.54 -9.48 -9.51
C ARG A 55 -2.38 -8.23 -9.31
N ILE A 56 -2.06 -7.47 -8.26
CA ILE A 56 -2.67 -6.18 -7.93
C ILE A 56 -1.69 -5.09 -8.33
N TYR A 57 -2.17 -4.16 -9.16
CA TYR A 57 -1.43 -3.01 -9.65
C TYR A 57 -2.07 -1.72 -9.16
N HIS A 58 -1.23 -0.74 -8.82
CA HIS A 58 -1.64 0.66 -8.65
C HIS A 58 -1.42 1.40 -9.97
N VAL A 59 -2.38 2.26 -10.32
CA VAL A 59 -2.39 3.05 -11.55
C VAL A 59 -2.44 4.53 -11.19
N SER A 60 -1.44 5.29 -11.62
CA SER A 60 -1.38 6.74 -11.42
C SER A 60 -1.14 7.47 -12.74
N LEU A 61 -1.60 8.72 -12.83
CA LEU A 61 -1.25 9.62 -13.92
C LEU A 61 -0.10 10.51 -13.44
N GLN A 62 1.01 10.49 -14.16
CA GLN A 62 2.19 11.29 -13.86
C GLN A 62 2.57 12.11 -15.09
N GLU A 63 3.07 13.32 -14.86
CA GLU A 63 3.65 14.13 -15.92
C GLU A 63 5.07 13.63 -16.22
N ASN A 64 5.35 13.31 -17.48
CA ASN A 64 6.68 12.91 -17.93
C ASN A 64 7.60 14.14 -18.13
N ASP A 65 8.87 13.91 -18.47
CA ASP A 65 9.86 14.98 -18.70
C ASP A 65 9.48 15.94 -19.87
N GLU A 66 8.52 15.56 -20.71
CA GLU A 66 8.02 16.33 -21.85
C GLU A 66 6.74 17.12 -21.52
N GLY A 67 6.22 17.00 -20.28
CA GLY A 67 4.99 17.67 -19.84
C GLY A 67 3.70 16.92 -20.24
N GLU A 68 3.81 15.68 -20.73
CA GLU A 68 2.68 14.85 -21.11
C GLU A 68 2.23 13.96 -19.95
N GLN A 69 0.91 13.82 -19.79
CA GLN A 69 0.33 12.94 -18.77
C GLN A 69 0.40 11.49 -19.26
N GLU A 70 1.18 10.66 -18.57
CA GLU A 70 1.31 9.22 -18.82
C GLU A 70 0.74 8.39 -17.68
N GLU A 71 0.20 7.22 -18.03
CA GLU A 71 -0.27 6.22 -17.07
C GLU A 71 0.91 5.39 -16.57
N TYR A 72 1.21 5.48 -15.28
CA TYR A 72 2.20 4.66 -14.61
C TYR A 72 1.52 3.51 -13.86
N VAL A 73 2.00 2.30 -14.11
CA VAL A 73 1.45 1.07 -13.54
C VAL A 73 2.50 0.42 -12.63
N GLU A 74 2.24 0.40 -11.33
CA GLU A 74 3.12 -0.20 -10.33
C GLU A 74 2.55 -1.54 -9.84
N TRP A 75 3.36 -2.59 -9.85
CA TRP A 75 2.99 -3.87 -9.24
C TRP A 75 3.16 -3.82 -7.73
N ILE A 76 2.08 -4.03 -6.98
CA ILE A 76 2.09 -3.91 -5.52
C ILE A 76 2.28 -5.26 -4.83
N MET A 77 1.42 -6.22 -5.17
CA MET A 77 1.44 -7.58 -4.60
C MET A 77 0.58 -8.54 -5.41
N ASN A 78 0.65 -9.83 -5.11
CA ASN A 78 -0.30 -10.82 -5.64
C ASN A 78 -1.46 -11.04 -4.66
N VAL A 79 -2.61 -11.51 -5.14
CA VAL A 79 -3.69 -12.01 -4.29
C VAL A 79 -3.19 -13.22 -3.50
N GLY A 80 -3.43 -13.22 -2.19
CA GLY A 80 -2.93 -14.26 -1.28
C GLY A 80 -1.52 -14.02 -0.76
N ASP A 81 -0.81 -12.99 -1.25
CA ASP A 81 0.36 -12.50 -0.55
C ASP A 81 -0.04 -11.88 0.80
N ASP A 82 0.93 -11.80 1.69
CA ASP A 82 0.78 -11.10 2.96
C ASP A 82 0.49 -9.60 2.72
N VAL A 83 -0.62 -9.13 3.29
CA VAL A 83 -1.12 -7.75 3.15
C VAL A 83 -0.16 -6.69 3.67
N ILE A 84 0.82 -7.06 4.51
CA ILE A 84 1.89 -6.16 4.92
C ILE A 84 2.62 -5.52 3.73
N LYS A 85 2.65 -6.19 2.56
CA LYS A 85 3.22 -5.61 1.33
C LYS A 85 2.45 -4.35 0.91
N PHE A 86 1.12 -4.44 0.84
CA PHE A 86 0.27 -3.29 0.53
C PHE A 86 0.34 -2.21 1.61
N VAL A 87 0.28 -2.58 2.89
CA VAL A 87 0.39 -1.63 4.00
C VAL A 87 1.72 -0.88 3.94
N ALA A 88 2.83 -1.59 3.69
CA ALA A 88 4.14 -0.98 3.57
C ALA A 88 4.28 -0.09 2.33
N TRP A 89 3.71 -0.49 1.19
CA TRP A 89 3.66 0.34 -0.01
C TRP A 89 2.87 1.63 0.24
N PHE A 90 1.68 1.54 0.84
CA PHE A 90 0.83 2.71 1.11
C PHE A 90 1.55 3.76 1.97
N PHE A 91 2.18 3.33 3.07
CA PHE A 91 2.88 4.27 3.96
C PHE A 91 4.19 4.80 3.36
N LEU A 92 4.84 4.06 2.46
CA LEU A 92 5.98 4.56 1.72
C LEU A 92 5.55 5.62 0.70
N ASP A 93 4.55 5.31 -0.14
CA ASP A 93 4.15 6.17 -1.26
C ASP A 93 3.44 7.45 -0.77
N MET A 94 2.57 7.34 0.22
CA MET A 94 1.78 8.48 0.70
C MET A 94 2.50 9.33 1.76
N PHE A 95 3.44 8.75 2.51
CA PHE A 95 4.01 9.37 3.71
C PHE A 95 5.54 9.24 3.84
N ASP A 96 6.24 8.66 2.86
CA ASP A 96 7.70 8.41 2.88
C ASP A 96 8.16 7.61 4.11
N VAL A 97 7.28 6.77 4.68
CA VAL A 97 7.64 5.88 5.79
C VAL A 97 8.35 4.66 5.21
N LYS A 98 9.56 4.41 5.69
CA LYS A 98 10.36 3.27 5.20
C LYS A 98 9.61 1.97 5.43
N THR A 99 9.57 1.11 4.42
CA THR A 99 8.96 -0.23 4.50
C THR A 99 9.45 -1.03 5.71
N LYS A 100 10.75 -0.95 6.05
CA LYS A 100 11.31 -1.59 7.25
C LYS A 100 10.58 -1.16 8.54
N ASP A 101 10.26 0.12 8.66
CA ASP A 101 9.65 0.70 9.86
C ASP A 101 8.19 0.23 9.98
N VAL A 102 7.47 0.10 8.85
CA VAL A 102 6.13 -0.49 8.79
C VAL A 102 6.16 -1.96 9.22
N TYR A 103 7.11 -2.76 8.71
CA TYR A 103 7.25 -4.16 9.12
C TYR A 103 7.56 -4.29 10.62
N GLN A 104 8.46 -3.45 11.13
CA GLN A 104 8.79 -3.44 12.56
C GLN A 104 7.56 -3.07 13.41
N ALA A 105 6.77 -2.08 12.98
CA ALA A 105 5.52 -1.70 13.62
C ALA A 105 4.49 -2.83 13.63
N ALA A 106 4.47 -3.69 12.60
CA ALA A 106 3.64 -4.91 12.57
C ALA A 106 4.19 -6.04 13.46
N GLY A 107 5.34 -5.87 14.12
CA GLY A 107 6.04 -6.95 14.84
C GLY A 107 6.65 -8.00 13.90
N ARG A 108 6.89 -7.65 12.63
CA ARG A 108 7.39 -8.55 11.59
C ARG A 108 8.83 -8.21 11.21
N THR A 109 9.56 -9.21 10.74
CA THR A 109 10.92 -9.00 10.21
C THR A 109 10.83 -8.69 8.72
N TYR A 110 11.31 -7.52 8.30
CA TYR A 110 11.43 -7.19 6.89
C TYR A 110 12.53 -8.04 6.24
N GLN A 111 12.15 -8.88 5.26
CA GLN A 111 13.09 -9.59 4.40
C GLN A 111 13.18 -8.83 3.09
N GLN A 112 14.30 -8.15 2.87
CA GLN A 112 14.51 -7.44 1.62
C GLN A 112 14.49 -8.45 0.46
N PRO A 113 13.68 -8.25 -0.59
CA PRO A 113 13.70 -9.14 -1.74
C PRO A 113 15.12 -9.16 -2.31
N LYS A 114 15.63 -10.36 -2.60
CA LYS A 114 16.93 -10.51 -3.25
C LYS A 114 16.85 -9.78 -4.60
N ARG A 115 17.76 -8.83 -4.84
CA ARG A 115 17.94 -8.23 -6.16
C ARG A 115 18.26 -9.36 -7.14
N SER A 116 17.31 -9.71 -8.00
CA SER A 116 17.52 -10.58 -9.15
C SER A 116 18.16 -9.81 -10.29
#